data_AF-A0A917CNG8-F1
#
_entry.id   AF-A0A917CNG8-F1
#
_cell.length_a   1.000
_cell.length_b   1.000
_cell.length_c   1.000
_cell.angle_alpha   90.00
_cell.angle_beta   90.00
_cell.angle_gamma   90.00
#
_symmetry.space_group_name_H-M   'P 1'
#
loop_
_entity.id
_entity.type
_entity.pdbx_description
1 polymer ?
#
loop_
_entity_poly.entity_id
_entity_poly.type
_entity_poly.pdbx_seq_one_letter_code
_entity_poly.pdbx_strand_id
1 'polypeptide(L)' 'MYCVCKDHIELSIDKFVDEYEDAPDVVDLRETQFANWDPPIKCELCDEPASYLVV' A
#
# COMPACT_ATOMS: atom_id res chain seq x y z
N MET A 1 -4.66 -4.86 3.42
CA MET A 1 -3.50 -3.97 3.61
C MET A 1 -2.52 -4.28 2.49
N TYR A 2 -2.34 -3.37 1.54
CA TYR A 2 -1.48 -3.57 0.37
C TYR A 2 -0.28 -2.61 0.43
N CYS A 3 0.93 -3.15 0.41
CA CYS A 3 2.16 -2.36 0.40
C CYS A 3 2.73 -2.30 -1.00
N VAL A 4 2.71 -1.13 -1.62
CA VAL A 4 2.95 -0.99 -3.05
C VAL A 4 3.80 0.20 -3.42
N CYS A 5 4.45 0.10 -4.57
CA CYS A 5 5.18 1.21 -5.17
C CYS A 5 4.19 2.21 -5.79
N LYS A 6 4.72 3.37 -6.20
CA LYS A 6 3.92 4.44 -6.81
C LYS A 6 3.19 3.99 -8.09
N ASP A 7 3.77 3.08 -8.85
CA ASP A 7 3.19 2.58 -10.10
C ASP A 7 1.98 1.66 -9.86
N HIS A 8 2.01 0.90 -8.76
CA HIS A 8 1.00 -0.12 -8.46
C HIS A 8 -0.06 0.34 -7.45
N ILE A 9 -0.01 1.61 -7.01
CA ILE A 9 -0.97 2.16 -6.06
C ILE A 9 -2.39 2.20 -6.61
N GLU A 10 -2.56 2.66 -7.85
CA GLU A 10 -3.88 2.77 -8.49
C GLU A 10 -4.54 1.39 -8.64
N LEU A 11 -3.75 0.39 -9.05
CA LEU A 11 -4.21 -1.00 -9.16
C LEU A 11 -4.63 -1.58 -7.80
N SER A 12 -3.91 -1.22 -6.74
CA SER A 12 -4.18 -1.73 -5.40
C SER A 12 -5.40 -1.09 -4.77
N ILE A 13 -5.63 0.19 -5.05
CA ILE A 13 -6.86 0.90 -4.67
C ILE A 13 -8.05 0.24 -5.37
N ASP A 14 -7.96 0.01 -6.68
CA ASP A 14 -9.03 -0.61 -7.47
C ASP A 14 -9.38 -2.01 -6.93
N LYS A 15 -8.35 -2.84 -6.67
CA LYS A 15 -8.53 -4.16 -6.04
C LYS A 15 -9.16 -4.09 -4.66
N PHE A 16 -8.74 -3.13 -3.84
CA PHE A 16 -9.29 -2.98 -2.50
C PHE A 16 -10.77 -2.58 -2.57
N VAL A 17 -11.13 -1.62 -3.41
CA VAL A 17 -12.52 -1.22 -3.61
C VAL A 17 -13.36 -2.38 -4.15
N ASP A 18 -12.81 -3.21 -5.04
CA ASP A 18 -13.51 -4.39 -5.57
C ASP A 18 -13.73 -5.48 -4.50
N GLU A 19 -12.73 -5.74 -3.65
CA GLU A 19 -12.84 -6.76 -2.59
C GLU A 19 -13.64 -6.32 -1.36
N TYR A 20 -13.45 -5.08 -0.91
CA TYR A 20 -13.99 -4.57 0.35
C TYR A 20 -15.21 -3.68 0.15
N GLU A 21 -15.54 -3.31 -1.10
CA GLU A 21 -16.63 -2.38 -1.46
C GLU A 21 -16.53 -1.01 -0.75
N ASP A 22 -15.34 -0.66 -0.24
CA ASP A 22 -15.08 0.53 0.56
C ASP A 22 -13.83 1.28 0.07
N ALA A 23 -13.73 2.56 0.40
CA ALA A 23 -12.62 3.41 -0.03
C ALA A 23 -11.40 3.15 0.86
N PRO A 24 -10.26 2.72 0.30
CA PRO A 24 -9.07 2.51 1.11
C PRO A 24 -8.46 3.83 1.56
N ASP A 25 -7.79 3.78 2.70
CA ASP A 25 -6.92 4.83 3.19
C ASP A 25 -5.50 4.60 2.65
N VAL A 26 -4.88 5.68 2.17
CA VAL A 26 -3.54 5.63 1.56
C VAL A 26 -2.55 6.37 2.45
N VAL A 27 -1.57 5.64 2.96
CA VAL A 27 -0.53 6.17 3.84
C VAL A 27 0.83 6.12 3.14
N ASP A 28 1.57 7.24 3.15
CA ASP A 28 2.96 7.27 2.66
C ASP A 28 3.90 6.74 3.75
N LEU A 29 4.57 5.63 3.43
CA LEU A 29 5.47 4.92 4.33
C LEU A 29 6.76 5.70 4.61
N ARG A 30 7.08 6.73 3.81
CA ARG A 30 8.28 7.56 4.01
C ARG A 30 8.06 8.62 5.07
N GLU A 31 6.83 9.09 5.24
CA GLU A 31 6.49 10.11 6.24
C GLU A 31 5.96 9.48 7.54
N THR A 32 5.34 8.31 7.45
CA THR A 32 4.67 7.67 8.59
C THR A 32 5.40 6.40 8.99
N GLN A 33 6.02 6.42 10.17
CA GLN A 33 6.64 5.25 10.78
C GLN A 33 5.68 4.64 11.82
N PHE A 34 5.26 3.41 11.59
CA PHE A 34 4.35 2.71 12.49
C PHE A 34 5.15 2.12 13.67
N ALA A 35 4.78 2.47 14.90
CA ALA A 35 5.54 2.05 16.09
C ALA A 35 5.50 0.53 16.36
N ASN A 36 4.47 -0.17 15.89
CA ASN A 36 4.23 -1.59 16.14
C ASN A 36 4.23 -2.45 14.87
N TRP A 37 4.66 -1.92 13.73
CA TRP A 37 4.59 -2.63 12.47
C TRP A 37 5.67 -2.15 11.49
N ASP A 38 6.49 -3.08 11.03
CA ASP A 38 7.47 -2.81 9.99
C ASP A 38 6.82 -3.03 8.62
N PRO A 39 6.64 -1.97 7.82
CA PRO A 39 6.10 -2.13 6.48
C PRO A 39 7.03 -2.99 5.61
N PRO A 40 6.47 -3.82 4.73
CA PRO A 40 7.20 -4.46 3.65
C PRO A 40 8.03 -3.41 2.90
N ILE A 41 9.31 -3.68 2.75
CA ILE A 41 10.23 -2.82 2.00
C ILE A 41 10.00 -2.93 0.49
N LYS A 42 9.28 -3.95 0.05
CA LYS A 42 9.05 -4.26 -1.37
C LYS A 42 7.56 -4.26 -1.68
N CYS A 43 7.24 -3.86 -2.90
CA CYS A 43 5.90 -3.91 -3.44
C CYS A 43 5.41 -5.37 -3.51
N GLU A 44 4.14 -5.59 -3.23
CA GLU A 44 3.56 -6.94 -3.35
C GLU A 44 3.29 -7.34 -4.82
N LEU A 45 3.29 -6.37 -5.74
CA LEU A 45 3.04 -6.58 -7.17
C LEU A 45 4.34 -6.60 -8.00
N CYS A 46 5.45 -6.08 -7.48
CA CYS A 46 6.75 -6.08 -8.15
C CYS A 46 7.92 -6.02 -7.14
N ASP A 47 9.16 -6.23 -7.60
CA ASP A 47 10.34 -6.18 -6.71
C ASP A 47 10.82 -4.76 -6.34
N GLU A 48 10.07 -3.72 -6.70
CA GLU A 48 10.41 -2.32 -6.38
C GLU A 48 10.12 -1.96 -4.92
N PRO A 49 10.77 -0.92 -4.39
CA PRO A 49 10.50 -0.48 -3.02
C PRO A 49 9.05 -0.01 -2.83
N ALA A 50 8.38 -0.56 -1.83
CA ALA A 50 7.05 -0.08 -1.44
C ALA A 50 7.16 1.32 -0.82
N SER A 51 6.30 2.23 -1.27
CA SER A 51 6.25 3.62 -0.77
C SER A 51 4.91 3.96 -0.16
N TYR A 52 3.86 3.19 -0.49
CA TYR A 52 2.50 3.45 -0.08
C TYR A 52 1.89 2.22 0.57
N LEU A 53 1.06 2.46 1.57
CA LEU A 53 0.25 1.47 2.25
C LEU A 53 -1.22 1.79 1.98
N VAL A 54 -1.96 0.83 1.45
CA VAL A 54 -3.40 0.92 1.17
C VAL A 54 -4.13 0.04 2.19
N VAL A 55 -4.97 0.63 3.07
CA VAL A 55 -5.64 -0.06 4.19
C VAL A 55 -7.10 0.26 4.35
#